data_AF-A0A942CNU7-F1
#
_entry.id   AF-A0A942CNU7-F1
#
_cell.length_a   1.000
_cell.length_b   1.000
_cell.length_c   1.000
_cell.angle_alpha   90.00
_cell.angle_beta   90.00
_cell.angle_gamma   90.00
#
_symmetry.space_group_name_H-M   'P 1'
#
loop_
_entity.id
_entity.type
_entity.pdbx_description
1 polymer ?
#
loop_
_entity_poly.entity_id
_entity_poly.type
_entity_poly.pdbx_seq_one_letter_code
_entity_poly.pdbx_strand_id
1 'polypeptide(L)'
;MKPSELIAAVRNHGATIEATPEGELRIEGWPALPLDIRTRLREQREAVALLLAAERAKRETDSTPTIAPRDYAALGLSVVNGVVTHPLGDHVAADILAGRISRARAIEMRKQAEQFGRELRHARLWRG
;
A
#
# COMPACT_ATOMS: atom_id res chain seq x y z
N MET A 1 -5.40 31.97 -4.81
CA MET A 1 -4.36 30.94 -5.01
C MET A 1 -4.88 29.65 -4.44
N LYS A 2 -4.94 28.61 -5.27
CA LYS A 2 -5.39 27.27 -4.86
C LYS A 2 -4.28 26.57 -4.04
N PRO A 3 -4.62 25.59 -3.17
CA PRO A 3 -3.62 24.84 -2.40
C PRO A 3 -2.51 24.21 -3.26
N SER A 4 -2.85 23.70 -4.45
CA SER A 4 -1.88 23.12 -5.40
C SER A 4 -0.91 24.16 -5.97
N GLU A 5 -1.39 25.36 -6.28
CA GLU A 5 -0.56 26.49 -6.75
C GLU A 5 0.38 26.98 -5.65
N LEU A 6 -0.09 26.97 -4.40
CA LEU A 6 0.70 27.37 -3.24
C LEU A 6 1.84 26.38 -2.98
N ILE A 7 1.59 25.07 -3.11
CA ILE A 7 2.65 24.04 -3.03
C ILE A 7 3.68 24.22 -4.14
N ALA A 8 3.24 24.50 -5.37
CA ALA A 8 4.14 24.77 -6.48
C ALA A 8 4.99 26.03 -6.25
N ALA A 9 4.38 27.10 -5.73
CA ALA A 9 5.09 28.32 -5.38
C ALA A 9 6.19 28.07 -4.32
N VAL A 10 5.89 27.31 -3.27
CA VAL A 10 6.87 26.92 -2.24
C VAL A 10 8.07 26.19 -2.87
N ARG A 11 7.81 25.22 -3.75
CA ARG A 11 8.87 24.45 -4.44
C ARG A 11 9.70 25.33 -5.38
N ASN A 12 9.07 26.28 -6.08
CA ASN A 12 9.78 27.22 -6.97
C ASN A 12 10.73 28.15 -6.22
N HIS A 13 10.47 28.40 -4.93
CA HIS A 13 11.38 29.14 -4.05
C HIS A 13 12.45 28.27 -3.39
N GLY A 14 12.59 27.01 -3.83
CA GLY A 14 13.60 26.08 -3.30
C GLY A 14 13.29 25.56 -1.89
N ALA A 15 12.06 25.77 -1.42
CA ALA A 15 11.59 25.23 -0.14
C ALA A 15 10.87 23.90 -0.36
N THR A 16 10.99 23.00 0.62
CA THR A 16 10.34 21.70 0.60
C THR A 16 9.14 21.75 1.54
N ILE A 17 8.01 21.18 1.12
CA ILE A 17 6.79 21.10 1.93
C ILE A 17 6.27 19.67 1.93
N GLU A 18 6.05 19.14 3.12
CA GLU A 18 5.56 17.79 3.36
C GLU A 18 4.48 17.80 4.43
N ALA A 19 3.51 16.90 4.30
CA ALA A 19 2.54 16.64 5.34
C ALA A 19 3.01 15.45 6.20
N THR A 20 3.01 15.63 7.52
CA THR A 20 3.27 14.55 8.46
C THR A 20 2.06 13.61 8.53
N PRO A 21 2.25 12.36 9.02
CA PRO A 21 1.14 11.44 9.26
C PRO A 21 0.10 11.98 10.24
N GLU A 22 0.49 12.92 11.10
CA GLU A 22 -0.35 13.57 12.11
C GLU A 22 -1.15 14.77 11.54
N GLY A 23 -0.99 15.09 10.25
CA GLY A 23 -1.70 16.18 9.59
C GLY A 23 -1.01 17.54 9.74
N GLU A 24 0.23 17.58 10.20
CA GLU A 24 1.00 18.83 10.30
C GLU A 24 1.81 19.09 9.03
N LEU A 25 1.99 20.36 8.67
CA LEU A 25 2.91 20.75 7.59
C LEU A 25 4.31 20.96 8.13
N ARG A 26 5.28 20.24 7.58
CA ARG A 26 6.72 20.52 7.73
C ARG A 26 7.21 21.23 6.48
N ILE A 27 7.82 22.40 6.69
CA ILE A 27 8.32 23.23 5.60
C ILE A 27 9.80 23.53 5.86
N GLU A 28 10.67 22.94 5.03
CA GLU A 28 12.09 23.23 5.02
C GLU A 28 12.35 24.45 4.13
N GLY A 29 13.17 25.40 4.59
CA GLY A 29 13.38 26.66 3.88
C GLY A 29 12.33 27.75 4.17
N TRP A 30 11.52 27.59 5.22
CA TRP A 30 10.51 28.59 5.63
C TRP A 30 11.01 30.04 5.71
N PRO A 31 12.22 30.35 6.21
CA PRO A 31 12.72 31.73 6.28
C PRO A 31 12.91 32.39 4.91
N ALA A 32 13.21 31.61 3.87
CA ALA A 32 13.47 32.08 2.51
C ALA A 32 12.17 32.34 1.72
N LEU A 33 11.02 31.93 2.25
CA LEU A 33 9.73 32.14 1.59
C LEU A 33 9.27 33.61 1.70
N PRO A 34 8.77 34.19 0.59
CA PRO A 34 8.07 35.47 0.59
C PRO A 34 6.94 35.56 1.63
N LEU A 35 6.71 36.77 2.17
CA LEU A 35 5.74 36.99 3.25
C LEU A 35 4.30 36.65 2.85
N ASP A 36 3.93 36.92 1.60
CA ASP A 36 2.64 36.57 1.01
C ASP A 36 2.44 35.04 0.97
N ILE A 37 3.43 34.27 0.53
CA ILE A 37 3.38 32.81 0.51
C ILE A 37 3.27 32.26 1.94
N ARG A 38 4.05 32.78 2.88
CA ARG A 38 3.98 32.38 4.30
C ARG A 38 2.61 32.67 4.92
N THR A 39 2.04 33.84 4.61
CA THR A 39 0.70 34.23 5.09
C THR A 39 -0.36 33.28 4.52
N ARG A 40 -0.32 33.01 3.20
CA ARG A 40 -1.25 32.07 2.55
C ARG A 40 -1.11 30.64 3.06
N LEU A 41 0.10 30.18 3.38
CA LEU A 41 0.34 28.86 3.97
C LEU A 41 -0.25 28.74 5.38
N ARG A 42 -0.24 29.82 6.15
CA ARG A 42 -0.91 29.84 7.46
C ARG A 42 -2.43 29.80 7.32
N GLU A 43 -2.98 30.60 6.40
CA GLU A 43 -4.43 30.64 6.13
C GLU A 43 -4.99 29.31 5.60
N GLN A 44 -4.21 28.60 4.78
CA GLN A 44 -4.66 27.39 4.08
C GLN A 44 -3.95 26.12 4.58
N ARG A 45 -3.42 26.13 5.81
CA ARG A 45 -2.59 25.02 6.35
C ARG A 45 -3.28 23.66 6.23
N GLU A 46 -4.54 23.58 6.66
CA GLU A 46 -5.31 22.33 6.66
C GLU A 46 -5.59 21.83 5.23
N ALA A 47 -5.99 22.73 4.33
CA ALA A 47 -6.28 22.37 2.94
C ALA A 47 -5.03 21.87 2.20
N VAL A 48 -3.86 22.46 2.47
CA VAL A 48 -2.57 22.03 1.92
C VAL A 48 -2.15 20.67 2.49
N ALA A 49 -2.33 20.46 3.80
CA ALA A 49 -2.03 19.17 4.45
C ALA A 49 -2.90 18.03 3.90
N LEU A 50 -4.20 18.27 3.76
CA LEU A 50 -5.13 17.31 3.16
C LEU A 50 -4.78 16.97 1.71
N LEU A 51 -4.39 17.97 0.91
CA LEU A 51 -3.98 17.76 -0.47
C LEU A 51 -2.71 16.89 -0.56
N LEU A 52 -1.69 17.19 0.25
CA LEU A 52 -0.44 16.43 0.28
C LEU A 52 -0.65 14.99 0.78
N ALA A 53 -1.52 14.79 1.77
CA ALA A 53 -1.90 13.45 2.24
C ALA A 53 -2.63 12.65 1.14
N ALA A 54 -3.54 13.28 0.39
CA ALA A 54 -4.22 12.66 -0.75
C ALA A 54 -3.25 12.34 -1.89
N GLU A 55 -2.29 13.24 -2.19
CA GLU A 55 -1.23 12.98 -3.18
C GLU A 55 -0.34 11.80 -2.77
N ARG A 56 0.00 11.68 -1.48
CA ARG A 56 0.75 10.54 -0.94
C ARG A 56 -0.02 9.24 -1.09
N ALA A 57 -1.29 9.20 -0.69
CA ALA A 57 -2.14 8.03 -0.81
C ALA A 57 -2.29 7.57 -2.28
N LYS A 58 -2.39 8.53 -3.21
CA LYS A 58 -2.42 8.22 -4.65
C LYS A 58 -1.11 7.60 -5.13
N ARG A 59 0.04 8.14 -4.73
CA ARG A 59 1.35 7.59 -5.10
C ARG A 59 1.57 6.21 -4.52
N GLU A 60 1.17 5.97 -3.27
CA GLU A 60 1.23 4.64 -2.65
C GLU A 60 0.38 3.64 -3.43
N THR A 61 -0.84 4.03 -3.84
CA THR A 61 -1.73 3.18 -4.65
C THR A 61 -1.16 2.91 -6.06
N ASP A 62 -0.62 3.92 -6.75
CA ASP A 62 0.01 3.79 -8.07
C ASP A 62 1.33 3.00 -8.04
N SER A 63 2.01 2.95 -6.88
CA SER A 63 3.23 2.15 -6.68
C SER A 63 2.96 0.69 -6.26
N THR A 64 1.69 0.29 -6.10
CA THR A 64 1.36 -1.13 -5.98
C THR A 64 1.64 -1.78 -7.34
N PRO A 65 2.58 -2.73 -7.45
CA PRO A 65 2.88 -3.33 -8.74
C PRO A 65 1.60 -3.99 -9.27
N THR A 66 1.10 -3.48 -10.40
CA THR A 66 0.07 -4.17 -11.17
C THR A 66 0.76 -5.37 -11.80
N ILE A 67 0.80 -6.48 -11.07
CA ILE A 67 1.31 -7.75 -11.57
C ILE A 67 0.47 -8.11 -12.79
N ALA A 68 1.13 -8.33 -13.94
CA ALA A 68 0.41 -8.62 -15.16
C ALA A 68 -0.35 -9.95 -15.01
N PRO A 69 -1.52 -10.13 -15.63
CA PRO A 69 -2.32 -11.37 -15.59
C PRO A 69 -1.50 -12.67 -15.80
N ARG A 70 -0.49 -12.61 -16.68
CA ARG A 70 0.43 -13.72 -16.98
C ARG A 70 1.40 -14.06 -15.84
N ASP A 71 1.77 -13.09 -15.02
CA ASP A 71 2.73 -13.26 -13.92
C ASP A 71 2.06 -13.91 -12.71
N TYR A 72 0.73 -13.78 -12.56
CA TYR A 72 -0.05 -14.59 -11.60
C TYR A 72 0.05 -16.09 -11.90
N ALA A 73 -0.01 -16.48 -13.19
CA ALA A 73 0.11 -17.88 -13.59
C ALA A 73 1.49 -18.47 -13.25
N ALA A 74 2.56 -17.67 -13.38
CA ALA A 74 3.92 -18.06 -12.98
C ALA A 74 4.07 -18.26 -11.46
N LEU A 75 3.20 -17.62 -10.67
CA LEU A 75 3.14 -17.70 -9.21
C LEU A 75 2.12 -18.74 -8.70
N GLY A 76 1.48 -19.50 -9.59
CA GLY A 76 0.46 -20.49 -9.22
C GLY A 76 -0.87 -19.88 -8.76
N LEU A 77 -1.11 -18.61 -9.11
CA LEU A 77 -2.29 -17.83 -8.77
C LEU A 77 -3.28 -17.90 -9.95
N SER A 78 -4.53 -18.21 -9.64
CA SER A 78 -5.63 -18.31 -10.60
C SER A 78 -6.49 -17.06 -10.55
N VAL A 79 -6.68 -16.37 -11.67
CA VAL A 79 -7.49 -15.14 -11.74
C VAL A 79 -8.83 -15.44 -12.40
N VAL A 80 -9.94 -15.31 -11.67
CA VAL A 80 -11.30 -15.48 -12.19
C VAL A 80 -12.08 -14.19 -11.94
N ASN A 81 -12.61 -13.56 -12.99
CA ASN A 81 -13.36 -12.28 -12.91
C ASN A 81 -12.65 -11.15 -12.16
N GLY A 82 -11.32 -11.06 -12.28
CA GLY A 82 -10.51 -10.04 -11.58
C GLY A 82 -10.21 -10.36 -10.12
N VAL A 83 -10.62 -11.52 -9.61
CA VAL A 83 -10.28 -12.00 -8.26
C VAL A 83 -9.10 -12.96 -8.35
N VAL A 84 -8.02 -12.66 -7.62
CA VAL A 84 -6.83 -13.52 -7.51
C VAL A 84 -7.09 -14.58 -6.44
N THR A 85 -7.16 -15.84 -6.83
CA THR A 85 -7.37 -16.98 -5.93
C THR A 85 -6.15 -17.90 -5.98
N HIS A 86 -5.65 -18.34 -4.83
CA HIS A 86 -4.63 -19.38 -4.74
C HIS A 86 -5.29 -20.66 -4.21
N PRO A 87 -4.89 -21.86 -4.65
CA PRO A 87 -5.41 -23.13 -4.11
C PRO A 87 -5.14 -23.35 -2.60
N LEU A 88 -4.45 -22.43 -1.94
CA LEU A 88 -4.17 -22.42 -0.49
C LEU A 88 -4.91 -21.33 0.28
N GLY A 89 -5.77 -20.56 -0.39
CA GLY A 89 -6.48 -19.42 0.17
C GLY A 89 -5.81 -18.08 -0.08
N ASP A 90 -6.61 -17.02 0.02
CA ASP A 90 -6.27 -15.66 -0.44
C ASP A 90 -5.17 -15.00 0.40
N HIS A 91 -5.04 -15.37 1.68
CA HIS A 91 -3.99 -14.84 2.56
C HIS A 91 -2.59 -15.33 2.17
N VAL A 92 -2.46 -16.61 1.79
CA VAL A 92 -1.19 -17.19 1.36
C VAL A 92 -0.79 -16.60 0.00
N ALA A 93 -1.77 -16.39 -0.89
CA ALA A 93 -1.58 -15.67 -2.14
C ALA A 93 -0.95 -14.29 -1.91
N ALA A 94 -1.56 -13.51 -1.01
CA ALA A 94 -1.10 -12.18 -0.65
C ALA A 94 0.31 -12.20 -0.03
N ASP A 95 0.64 -13.21 0.78
CA ASP A 95 1.96 -13.33 1.39
C ASP A 95 3.07 -13.69 0.40
N ILE A 96 2.79 -14.51 -0.62
CA ILE A 96 3.72 -14.79 -1.72
C ILE A 96 3.92 -13.53 -2.56
N LEU A 97 2.83 -12.83 -2.90
CA LEU A 97 2.86 -11.60 -3.68
C LEU A 97 3.62 -10.47 -2.95
N ALA A 98 3.45 -10.38 -1.64
CA ALA A 98 4.18 -9.43 -0.79
C ALA A 98 5.64 -9.87 -0.51
N GLY A 99 6.09 -11.02 -1.03
CA GLY A 99 7.44 -11.54 -0.81
C GLY A 99 7.72 -11.97 0.64
N ARG A 100 6.69 -12.08 1.48
CA ARG A 100 6.80 -12.46 2.90
C ARG A 100 7.12 -13.94 3.10
N ILE A 101 6.74 -14.77 2.13
CA ILE A 101 7.04 -16.21 2.13
C ILE A 101 7.52 -16.66 0.74
N SER A 102 8.43 -17.63 0.73
CA SER A 102 8.93 -18.21 -0.53
C SER A 102 7.96 -19.27 -1.08
N ARG A 103 8.05 -19.53 -2.40
CA ARG A 103 7.28 -20.59 -3.08
C ARG A 103 7.44 -21.97 -2.42
N ALA A 104 8.67 -22.33 -2.06
CA ALA A 104 8.96 -23.62 -1.41
C ALA A 104 8.21 -23.72 -0.07
N ARG A 105 8.20 -22.64 0.71
CA ARG A 105 7.49 -22.59 1.99
C ARG A 105 5.98 -22.70 1.83
N ALA A 106 5.39 -22.06 0.82
CA ALA A 106 3.95 -22.18 0.55
C ALA A 106 3.54 -23.62 0.18
N ILE A 107 4.36 -24.34 -0.58
CA ILE A 107 4.12 -25.75 -0.93
C ILE A 107 4.18 -26.65 0.32
N GLU A 108 5.09 -26.38 1.26
CA GLU A 108 5.12 -27.08 2.54
C GLU A 108 3.86 -26.83 3.37
N MET A 109 3.42 -25.58 3.46
CA MET A 109 2.19 -25.22 4.17
C MET A 109 0.96 -25.93 3.59
N ARG A 110 0.90 -26.09 2.25
CA ARG A 110 -0.10 -26.94 1.59
C ARG A 110 -0.08 -28.37 2.10
N LYS A 111 1.09 -29.01 2.04
CA LYS A 111 1.25 -30.41 2.43
C LYS A 111 0.86 -30.61 3.89
N GLN A 112 1.21 -29.67 4.76
CA GLN A 112 0.82 -29.66 6.17
C GLN A 112 -0.71 -29.51 6.34
N ALA A 113 -1.36 -28.60 5.61
CA ALA A 113 -2.80 -28.44 5.66
C ALA A 113 -3.56 -29.69 5.14
N GLU A 114 -3.08 -30.31 4.07
CA GLU A 114 -3.63 -31.57 3.55
C GLU A 114 -3.44 -32.73 4.54
N GLN A 115 -2.27 -32.80 5.19
CA GLN A 115 -2.00 -33.78 6.23
C GLN A 115 -2.89 -33.57 7.45
N PHE A 116 -3.00 -32.33 7.94
CA PHE A 116 -3.89 -31.97 9.04
C PHE A 116 -5.35 -32.30 8.72
N GLY A 117 -5.80 -32.02 7.49
CA GLY A 117 -7.14 -32.41 7.03
C GLY A 117 -7.35 -33.93 6.91
N ARG A 118 -6.29 -34.72 6.62
CA ARG A 118 -6.34 -36.19 6.67
C ARG A 118 -6.38 -36.69 8.11
N GLU A 119 -5.55 -36.13 8.99
CA GLU A 119 -5.52 -36.45 10.42
C GLU A 119 -6.85 -36.14 11.10
N LEU A 120 -7.46 -34.97 10.81
CA LEU A 120 -8.78 -34.62 11.31
C LEU A 120 -9.89 -35.56 10.82
N ARG A 121 -9.83 -36.02 9.55
CA ARG A 121 -10.77 -37.00 9.02
C ARG A 121 -10.60 -38.37 9.68
N HIS A 122 -9.37 -38.81 9.89
CA HIS A 122 -9.09 -40.04 10.65
C HIS A 122 -9.57 -39.91 12.10
N ALA A 123 -9.33 -38.78 12.77
CA ALA A 123 -9.78 -38.56 14.15
C ALA A 123 -11.32 -38.52 14.28
N ARG A 124 -12.02 -38.04 13.25
CA ARG A 124 -13.50 -38.02 13.21
C ARG A 124 -14.12 -39.39 12.94
N LEU A 125 -13.38 -40.33 12.35
CA LEU A 125 -13.81 -41.72 12.11
C LEU A 125 -13.65 -42.64 13.34
N TRP A 126 -12.97 -42.19 14.39
CA TRP A 126 -12.74 -42.95 15.63
C TRP A 126 -13.66 -42.53 16.80
N ARG A 127 -14.59 -41.60 16.57
CA ARG A 127 -15.70 -41.29 17.50
C ARG A 127 -17.03 -41.68 16.87
N GLY A 128 -17.29 -42.99 16.85
CA GLY A 128 -18.55 -43.63 16.46
C GLY A 128 -18.60 -45.01 17.05
#